data_AF-A0AA90QC33-F1
#
_entry.id   AF-A0AA90QC33-F1
#
_cell.length_a   1.000
_cell.length_b   1.000
_cell.length_c   1.000
_cell.angle_alpha   90.00
_cell.angle_beta   90.00
_cell.angle_gamma   90.00
#
_symmetry.space_group_name_H-M   'P 1'
#
loop_
_entity.id
_entity.type
_entity.pdbx_description
1 polymer ?
#
loop_
_entity_poly.entity_id
_entity_poly.type
_entity_poly.pdbx_seq_one_letter_code
_entity_poly.pdbx_strand_id
1 'polypeptide(L)'
;MDSAIKEKVLAVAGSGRNAAEWTAYFRVTLGLYYLAGLMTSDTIDFKKVDRAFNQFIYHTIGKGHTITSVLQFMSGAKVVPVVSAPRFIAAFSEHCPDVPSDTIPFLLQLNLGVAKNISGIDVAGPLLDWIERQTAPATAGAGDPPGPDVL
;
A
#
# COMPACT_ATOMS: atom_id res chain seq x y z
N MET A 1 11.51 -6.46 -14.38
CA MET A 1 11.19 -6.50 -12.94
C MET A 1 11.99 -7.62 -12.34
N ASP A 2 12.69 -7.34 -11.24
CA ASP A 2 13.50 -8.30 -10.49
C ASP A 2 12.67 -9.53 -10.10
N SER A 3 13.24 -10.72 -10.25
CA SER A 3 12.63 -11.99 -9.84
C SER A 3 12.37 -12.03 -8.33
N ALA A 4 13.24 -11.44 -7.53
CA ALA A 4 13.06 -11.37 -6.08
C ALA A 4 11.77 -10.63 -5.69
N ILE A 5 11.50 -9.48 -6.33
CA ILE A 5 10.26 -8.72 -6.05
C ILE A 5 9.02 -9.54 -6.48
N LYS A 6 9.09 -10.24 -7.62
CA LYS A 6 7.98 -11.10 -8.07
C LYS A 6 7.67 -12.20 -7.06
N GLU A 7 8.69 -12.89 -6.56
CA GLU A 7 8.55 -13.96 -5.58
C GLU A 7 7.94 -13.45 -4.28
N LYS A 8 8.43 -12.32 -3.76
CA LYS A 8 7.86 -11.67 -2.56
C LYS A 8 6.39 -11.29 -2.74
N VAL A 9 6.04 -10.68 -3.88
CA VAL A 9 4.65 -10.32 -4.21
C VAL A 9 3.75 -11.56 -4.23
N LEU A 10 4.22 -12.66 -4.85
CA LEU A 10 3.48 -13.92 -4.92
C LEU A 10 3.36 -14.59 -3.55
N ALA A 11 4.39 -14.52 -2.71
CA ALA A 11 4.35 -15.05 -1.34
C ALA A 11 3.28 -14.33 -0.50
N VAL A 12 3.25 -12.99 -0.53
CA VAL A 12 2.19 -12.22 0.16
C VAL A 12 0.82 -12.55 -0.41
N ALA A 13 0.67 -12.62 -1.74
CA ALA A 13 -0.61 -12.99 -2.36
C ALA A 13 -1.08 -14.39 -1.91
N GLY A 14 -0.16 -15.35 -1.80
CA GLY A 14 -0.39 -16.72 -1.34
C GLY A 14 -0.93 -16.84 0.09
N SER A 15 -0.76 -15.80 0.93
CA SER A 15 -1.34 -15.74 2.28
C SER A 15 -2.85 -15.42 2.31
N GLY A 16 -3.45 -15.10 1.15
CA GLY A 16 -4.88 -14.92 0.98
C GLY A 16 -5.65 -16.24 1.12
N ARG A 17 -6.79 -16.23 1.81
CA ARG A 17 -7.61 -17.44 2.06
C ARG A 17 -8.49 -17.85 0.88
N ASN A 18 -8.67 -16.95 -0.08
CA ASN A 18 -9.52 -17.17 -1.24
C ASN A 18 -9.02 -16.33 -2.42
N ALA A 19 -9.56 -16.58 -3.61
CA ALA A 19 -9.15 -15.89 -4.83
C ALA A 19 -9.28 -14.35 -4.77
N ALA A 20 -10.28 -13.85 -4.03
CA ALA A 20 -10.49 -12.41 -3.87
C ALA A 20 -9.41 -11.78 -2.99
N GLU A 21 -9.10 -12.38 -1.83
CA GLU A 21 -8.00 -11.94 -0.96
C GLU A 21 -6.66 -12.08 -1.68
N TRP A 22 -6.42 -13.20 -2.36
CA TRP A 22 -5.20 -13.41 -3.13
C TRP A 22 -4.99 -12.29 -4.17
N THR A 23 -6.04 -11.96 -4.94
CA THR A 23 -5.97 -10.91 -5.96
C THR A 23 -5.77 -9.53 -5.32
N ALA A 24 -6.43 -9.26 -4.20
CA ALA A 24 -6.30 -7.99 -3.49
C ALA A 24 -4.88 -7.82 -2.92
N TYR A 25 -4.34 -8.86 -2.27
CA TYR A 25 -3.00 -8.86 -1.70
C TYR A 25 -1.95 -8.71 -2.81
N PHE A 26 -2.11 -9.44 -3.93
CA PHE A 26 -1.25 -9.27 -5.10
C PHE A 26 -1.22 -7.80 -5.58
N ARG A 27 -2.40 -7.18 -5.78
CA ARG A 27 -2.48 -5.80 -6.26
C ARG A 27 -1.85 -4.81 -5.27
N VAL A 28 -2.18 -4.92 -3.99
CA VAL A 28 -1.68 -3.98 -2.97
C VAL A 28 -0.17 -4.11 -2.80
N THR A 29 0.36 -5.32 -2.62
CA THR A 29 1.80 -5.55 -2.48
C THR A 29 2.55 -5.05 -3.72
N LEU A 30 2.07 -5.37 -4.92
CA LEU A 30 2.70 -4.94 -6.16
C LEU A 30 2.70 -3.42 -6.30
N GLY A 31 1.58 -2.76 -6.01
CA GLY A 31 1.51 -1.30 -6.11
C GLY A 31 2.34 -0.59 -5.03
N LEU A 32 2.49 -1.16 -3.83
CA LEU A 32 3.41 -0.63 -2.81
C LEU A 32 4.87 -0.68 -3.30
N TYR A 33 5.31 -1.76 -3.92
CA TYR A 33 6.63 -1.82 -4.56
C TYR A 33 6.80 -0.82 -5.70
N TYR A 34 5.77 -0.64 -6.51
CA TYR A 34 5.80 0.34 -7.59
C TYR A 34 6.01 1.74 -7.02
N LEU A 35 5.19 2.14 -6.04
CA LEU A 35 5.25 3.46 -5.40
C LEU A 35 6.58 3.68 -4.66
N ALA A 36 7.06 2.68 -3.91
CA ALA A 36 8.35 2.74 -3.23
C ALA A 36 9.51 2.90 -4.24
N GLY A 37 9.45 2.22 -5.39
CA GLY A 37 10.43 2.36 -6.46
C GLY A 37 10.43 3.75 -7.11
N LEU A 38 9.30 4.46 -7.12
CA LEU A 38 9.24 5.84 -7.61
C LEU A 38 9.93 6.83 -6.67
N MET A 39 10.07 6.49 -5.39
CA MET A 39 10.67 7.36 -4.38
C MET A 39 12.21 7.32 -4.36
N THR A 40 12.83 6.29 -4.95
CA THR A 40 14.26 5.99 -4.77
C THR A 40 15.14 6.31 -5.97
N SER A 41 14.56 6.73 -7.10
CA SER A 41 15.30 6.92 -8.35
C SER A 41 15.31 8.38 -8.79
N ASP A 42 16.51 8.97 -8.87
CA ASP A 42 16.72 10.35 -9.35
C ASP A 42 16.41 10.51 -10.84
N THR A 43 16.47 9.41 -11.62
CA THR A 43 16.09 9.35 -13.03
C THR A 43 15.23 8.12 -13.31
N ILE A 44 13.91 8.30 -13.44
CA ILE A 44 12.96 7.21 -13.68
C ILE A 44 12.52 7.20 -15.15
N ASP A 45 12.81 6.11 -15.85
CA ASP A 45 12.13 5.77 -17.11
C ASP A 45 10.79 5.10 -16.81
N PHE A 46 9.74 5.92 -16.62
CA PHE A 46 8.40 5.44 -16.30
C PHE A 46 7.87 4.43 -17.31
N LYS A 47 8.19 4.57 -18.61
CA LYS A 47 7.72 3.63 -19.65
C LYS A 47 8.31 2.24 -19.44
N LYS A 48 9.60 2.17 -19.11
CA LYS A 48 10.29 0.90 -18.84
C LYS A 48 9.77 0.25 -17.55
N VAL A 49 9.57 1.05 -16.49
CA VAL A 49 9.02 0.57 -15.21
C VAL A 49 7.60 0.05 -15.42
N ASP A 50 6.70 0.85 -15.99
CA ASP A 50 5.31 0.46 -16.27
C ASP A 50 5.24 -0.80 -17.10
N ARG A 51 6.06 -0.91 -18.16
CA ARG A 51 6.12 -2.12 -18.99
C ARG A 51 6.50 -3.35 -18.18
N ALA A 52 7.49 -3.25 -17.30
CA ALA A 52 7.94 -4.37 -16.49
C ALA A 52 6.86 -4.84 -15.50
N PHE A 53 6.15 -3.91 -14.86
CA PHE A 53 5.03 -4.21 -13.96
C PHE A 53 3.83 -4.77 -14.74
N ASN A 54 3.45 -4.16 -15.86
CA ASN A 54 2.36 -4.62 -16.72
C ASN A 54 2.60 -6.02 -17.27
N GLN A 55 3.85 -6.34 -17.66
CA GLN A 55 4.20 -7.70 -18.05
C GLN A 55 3.96 -8.68 -16.90
N PHE A 56 4.41 -8.37 -15.68
CA PHE A 56 4.17 -9.25 -14.54
C PHE A 56 2.68 -9.43 -14.24
N ILE A 57 1.92 -8.33 -14.17
CA ILE A 57 0.47 -8.34 -13.98
C ILE A 57 -0.23 -9.22 -15.02
N TYR A 58 0.11 -9.05 -16.30
CA TYR A 58 -0.47 -9.84 -17.38
C TYR A 58 -0.24 -11.34 -17.21
N HIS A 59 0.98 -11.75 -16.87
CA HIS A 59 1.30 -13.17 -16.69
C HIS A 59 0.68 -13.77 -15.43
N THR A 60 0.39 -12.94 -14.41
CA THR A 60 -0.09 -13.42 -13.10
C THR A 60 -1.61 -13.39 -12.95
N ILE A 61 -2.27 -12.31 -13.38
CA ILE A 61 -3.72 -12.14 -13.23
C ILE A 61 -4.47 -11.93 -14.56
N GLY A 62 -3.75 -11.95 -15.68
CA GLY A 62 -4.36 -11.97 -17.01
C GLY A 62 -4.72 -10.60 -17.60
N LYS A 63 -5.48 -10.65 -18.69
CA LYS A 63 -5.91 -9.48 -19.48
C LYS A 63 -6.86 -8.57 -18.69
N GLY A 64 -6.83 -7.27 -18.98
CA GLY A 64 -7.69 -6.28 -18.32
C GLY A 64 -7.09 -5.70 -17.03
N HIS A 65 -5.88 -6.11 -16.66
CA HIS A 65 -5.15 -5.57 -15.53
C HIS A 65 -3.85 -4.90 -15.96
N THR A 66 -3.60 -3.72 -15.41
CA THR A 66 -2.41 -2.91 -15.60
C THR A 66 -1.99 -2.29 -14.28
N ILE A 67 -0.79 -1.73 -14.22
CA ILE A 67 -0.33 -0.95 -13.08
C ILE A 67 -1.30 0.21 -12.80
N THR A 68 -1.85 0.86 -13.83
CA THR A 68 -2.89 1.88 -13.67
C THR A 68 -4.11 1.32 -12.93
N SER A 69 -4.61 0.14 -13.30
CA SER A 69 -5.75 -0.48 -12.60
C SER A 69 -5.43 -0.88 -11.15
N VAL A 70 -4.16 -1.22 -10.87
CA VAL A 70 -3.68 -1.50 -9.51
C VAL A 70 -3.69 -0.22 -8.67
N LEU A 71 -3.13 0.88 -9.21
CA LEU A 71 -3.11 2.18 -8.53
C LEU A 71 -4.53 2.75 -8.32
N GLN A 72 -5.43 2.52 -9.28
CA GLN A 72 -6.86 2.85 -9.14
C GLN A 72 -7.52 2.04 -8.01
N PHE A 73 -7.24 0.73 -7.91
CA PHE A 73 -7.72 -0.09 -6.79
C PHE A 73 -7.20 0.44 -5.45
N MET A 74 -5.92 0.80 -5.38
CA MET A 74 -5.26 1.36 -4.19
C MET A 74 -5.70 2.79 -3.84
N SER A 75 -6.41 3.47 -4.74
CA SER A 75 -6.99 4.80 -4.47
C SER A 75 -8.43 4.72 -3.94
N GLY A 76 -9.03 3.53 -3.90
CA GLY A 76 -10.45 3.34 -3.57
C GLY A 76 -10.68 2.70 -2.20
N ALA A 77 -11.92 2.77 -1.71
CA ALA A 77 -12.30 2.18 -0.41
C ALA A 77 -12.00 0.68 -0.27
N LYS A 78 -11.89 -0.06 -1.39
CA LYS A 78 -11.60 -1.50 -1.39
C LYS A 78 -10.19 -1.86 -0.92
N VAL A 79 -9.25 -0.91 -0.88
CA VAL A 79 -7.91 -1.17 -0.32
C VAL A 79 -7.93 -1.18 1.21
N VAL A 80 -8.85 -0.45 1.85
CA VAL A 80 -8.90 -0.29 3.32
C VAL A 80 -9.00 -1.65 4.05
N PRO A 81 -9.89 -2.58 3.67
CA PRO A 81 -9.93 -3.91 4.29
C PRO A 81 -8.64 -4.72 4.13
N VAL A 82 -7.84 -4.45 3.10
CA VAL A 82 -6.56 -5.15 2.86
C VAL A 82 -5.51 -4.63 3.82
N VAL A 83 -5.27 -3.31 3.83
CA VAL A 83 -4.23 -2.69 4.68
C VAL A 83 -4.61 -2.67 6.16
N SER A 84 -5.89 -2.85 6.48
CA SER A 84 -6.35 -3.06 7.86
C SER A 84 -6.29 -4.52 8.33
N ALA A 85 -6.03 -5.48 7.43
CA ALA A 85 -6.01 -6.90 7.80
C ALA A 85 -4.67 -7.26 8.47
N PRO A 86 -4.68 -7.76 9.73
CA PRO A 86 -3.44 -8.15 10.42
C PRO A 86 -2.62 -9.20 9.65
N ARG A 87 -3.31 -10.11 8.95
CA ARG A 87 -2.67 -11.14 8.13
C ARG A 87 -1.94 -10.58 6.92
N PHE A 88 -2.50 -9.56 6.27
CA PHE A 88 -1.81 -8.86 5.19
C PHE A 88 -0.56 -8.17 5.72
N ILE A 89 -0.68 -7.41 6.82
CA ILE A 89 0.45 -6.68 7.41
C ILE A 89 1.55 -7.63 7.88
N ALA A 90 1.21 -8.75 8.51
CA ALA A 90 2.17 -9.76 8.92
C ALA A 90 2.90 -10.38 7.71
N ALA A 91 2.17 -10.85 6.70
CA ALA A 91 2.75 -11.45 5.51
C ALA A 91 3.60 -10.44 4.71
N PHE A 92 3.14 -9.18 4.61
CA PHE A 92 3.88 -8.12 3.95
C PHE A 92 5.19 -7.81 4.67
N SER A 93 5.16 -7.68 6.00
CA SER A 93 6.36 -7.39 6.79
C SER A 93 7.36 -8.56 6.76
N GLU A 94 6.87 -9.80 6.73
CA GLU A 94 7.71 -11.00 6.64
C GLU A 94 8.40 -11.12 5.27
N HIS A 95 7.65 -10.97 4.18
CA HIS A 95 8.17 -11.23 2.84
C HIS A 95 8.76 -9.99 2.14
N CYS A 96 8.40 -8.78 2.55
CA CYS A 96 8.79 -7.52 1.89
C CYS A 96 9.51 -6.54 2.85
N PRO A 97 10.58 -6.96 3.56
CA PRO A 97 11.24 -6.10 4.55
C PRO A 97 11.92 -4.85 3.96
N ASP A 98 12.15 -4.84 2.64
CA ASP A 98 12.69 -3.73 1.85
C ASP A 98 11.66 -2.61 1.59
N VAL A 99 10.37 -2.85 1.84
CA VAL A 99 9.33 -1.82 1.89
C VAL A 99 8.72 -1.86 3.30
N PRO A 100 9.19 -1.05 4.24
CA PRO A 100 8.71 -1.08 5.63
C PRO A 100 7.20 -0.87 5.72
N SER A 101 6.50 -1.67 6.53
CA SER A 101 5.03 -1.65 6.59
C SER A 101 4.46 -0.37 7.19
N ASP A 102 5.23 0.36 8.00
CA ASP A 102 4.91 1.69 8.51
C ASP A 102 4.90 2.78 7.43
N THR A 103 5.49 2.53 6.25
CA THR A 103 5.43 3.45 5.10
C THR A 103 4.15 3.31 4.27
N ILE A 104 3.32 2.27 4.52
CA ILE A 104 2.08 2.01 3.76
C ILE A 104 1.14 3.23 3.71
N PRO A 105 0.84 3.93 4.84
CA PRO A 105 -0.01 5.12 4.80
C PRO A 105 0.57 6.22 3.91
N PHE A 106 1.88 6.46 3.98
CA PHE A 106 2.56 7.45 3.15
C PHE A 106 2.49 7.10 1.65
N LEU A 107 2.74 5.84 1.29
CA LEU A 107 2.67 5.40 -0.11
C LEU A 107 1.25 5.50 -0.68
N LEU A 108 0.23 5.16 0.13
CA LEU A 108 -1.17 5.34 -0.26
C LEU A 108 -1.54 6.82 -0.41
N GLN A 109 -1.03 7.68 0.47
CA GLN A 109 -1.21 9.13 0.37
C GLN A 109 -0.57 9.70 -0.90
N LEU A 110 0.65 9.25 -1.26
CA LEU A 110 1.32 9.62 -2.50
C LEU A 110 0.46 9.25 -3.72
N ASN A 111 -0.07 8.02 -3.74
CA ASN A 111 -0.94 7.54 -4.83
C ASN A 111 -2.21 8.40 -4.97
N LEU A 112 -2.85 8.75 -3.85
CA LEU A 112 -4.01 9.65 -3.83
C LEU A 112 -3.68 11.05 -4.36
N GLY A 113 -2.53 11.62 -3.96
CA GLY A 113 -2.09 12.92 -4.46
C GLY A 113 -1.87 12.94 -5.98
N VAL A 114 -1.29 11.87 -6.53
CA VAL A 114 -1.15 11.71 -7.99
C VAL A 114 -2.52 11.58 -8.67
N ALA A 115 -3.43 10.78 -8.11
CA ALA A 115 -4.78 10.63 -8.64
C ALA A 115 -5.55 11.97 -8.67
N LYS A 116 -5.42 12.79 -7.63
CA LYS A 116 -5.98 14.16 -7.58
C LYS A 116 -5.40 15.06 -8.66
N ASN A 117 -4.08 15.08 -8.79
CA ASN A 117 -3.40 15.92 -9.79
C ASN A 117 -3.82 15.59 -11.23
N ILE A 118 -4.13 14.32 -11.50
CA ILE A 118 -4.59 13.87 -12.82
C ILE A 118 -6.09 14.13 -13.02
N SER A 119 -6.93 13.85 -12.02
CA SER A 119 -8.39 13.89 -12.15
C SER A 119 -9.00 15.26 -11.87
N GLY A 120 -8.31 16.13 -11.12
CA GLY A 120 -8.84 17.39 -10.61
C GLY A 120 -9.91 17.24 -9.51
N ILE A 121 -10.22 15.99 -9.10
CA ILE A 121 -11.23 15.70 -8.08
C ILE A 121 -10.56 15.65 -6.72
N ASP A 122 -11.21 16.27 -5.72
CA ASP A 122 -10.67 16.27 -4.37
C ASP A 122 -10.67 14.87 -3.76
N VAL A 123 -9.64 14.59 -2.96
CA VAL A 123 -9.48 13.29 -2.32
C VAL A 123 -10.35 13.28 -1.07
N ALA A 124 -11.39 12.46 -1.08
CA ALA A 124 -12.23 12.24 0.09
C ALA A 124 -12.67 10.77 0.14
N GLY A 125 -12.95 10.29 1.35
CA GLY A 125 -13.59 8.99 1.59
C GLY A 125 -12.74 8.02 2.41
N PRO A 126 -13.17 6.74 2.50
CA PRO A 126 -12.73 5.82 3.55
C PRO A 126 -11.22 5.57 3.62
N LEU A 127 -10.52 5.71 2.49
CA LEU A 127 -9.06 5.55 2.45
C LEU A 127 -8.35 6.74 3.10
N LEU A 128 -8.78 7.98 2.81
CA LEU A 128 -8.20 9.17 3.43
C LEU A 128 -8.43 9.15 4.95
N ASP A 129 -9.66 8.86 5.38
CA ASP A 129 -10.00 8.72 6.80
C ASP A 129 -9.17 7.61 7.50
N TRP A 130 -8.82 6.55 6.77
CA TRP A 130 -7.94 5.51 7.27
C TRP A 130 -6.49 6.02 7.42
N ILE A 131 -5.95 6.72 6.42
CA ILE A 131 -4.59 7.29 6.44
C ILE A 131 -4.43 8.31 7.59
N GLU A 132 -5.40 9.20 7.75
CA GLU A 132 -5.38 10.23 8.80
C GLU A 132 -5.34 9.60 10.20
N ARG A 133 -6.06 8.49 10.42
CA ARG A 133 -6.00 7.73 11.67
C ARG A 133 -4.65 7.05 11.93
N GLN A 134 -3.89 6.70 10.89
CA GLN A 134 -2.55 6.13 11.06
C GLN A 134 -1.50 7.21 11.37
N THR A 135 -1.75 8.45 10.94
CA THR A 135 -0.79 9.56 11.03
C THR A 135 -1.07 10.49 12.22
N ALA A 136 -2.26 10.39 12.81
CA ALA A 136 -2.60 11.09 14.03
C ALA A 136 -1.57 10.73 15.12
N PRO A 137 -0.90 11.72 15.75
CA PRO A 137 -0.06 11.44 16.90
C PRO A 137 -0.93 10.70 17.92
N ALA A 138 -0.45 9.57 18.42
CA ALA A 138 -1.09 8.87 19.52
C ALA A 138 -1.31 9.89 20.63
N THR A 139 -2.56 10.34 20.80
CA THR A 139 -2.92 11.29 21.84
C THR A 139 -2.39 10.74 23.15
N ALA A 140 -1.55 11.55 23.80
CA ALA A 140 -0.97 11.30 25.11
C ALA A 140 -2.05 10.78 26.08
N GLY A 141 -2.08 9.46 26.23
CA GLY A 141 -2.81 8.74 27.25
C GLY A 141 -1.87 8.34 28.38
N ALA A 142 -1.01 9.26 28.81
CA ALA A 142 -0.37 9.19 30.11
C ALA A 142 -1.13 10.19 30.99
N GLY A 143 -2.14 9.69 31.70
CA GLY A 143 -2.71 10.45 32.80
C GLY A 143 -1.59 10.76 33.78
N ASP A 144 -1.43 12.03 34.11
CA ASP A 144 -0.63 12.43 35.26
C ASP A 144 -1.09 11.61 36.49
N PRO A 145 -0.19 10.98 37.25
CA PRO A 145 -0.56 10.50 38.57
C PRO A 145 -0.90 11.74 39.43
N PRO A 146 -1.96 11.69 40.26
CA PRO A 146 -2.22 12.78 41.19
C PRO A 146 -1.00 12.91 42.11
N GLY A 147 -0.38 14.09 42.10
CA GLY A 147 0.69 14.43 43.02
C GLY A 147 0.22 14.28 44.47
N PRO A 148 1.13 13.98 45.40
CA PRO A 148 0.76 13.69 46.78
C PRO A 148 0.13 14.95 47.41
N ASP A 149 -1.09 14.79 47.92
CA ASP A 149 -1.73 15.76 48.80
C ASP A 149 -0.81 16.01 50.00
N VAL A 150 -0.45 17.28 50.18
CA VAL A 150 0.23 17.78 51.35
C VAL A 150 -0.80 17.96 52.46
N LEU A 151 -0.70 17.12 53.50
CA LEU A 151 -1.17 17.42 54.85
C LEU A 151 -0.05 17.11 55.85
#